data_AF-A0A2N3RDD9-F1
#
_entry.id   AF-A0A2N3RDD9-F1
#
_cell.length_a   1.000
_cell.length_b   1.000
_cell.length_c   1.000
_cell.angle_alpha   90.00
_cell.angle_beta   90.00
_cell.angle_gamma   90.00
#
_symmetry.space_group_name_H-M   'P 1'
#
loop_
_entity.id
_entity.type
_entity.pdbx_description
1 polymer ?
#
loop_
_entity_poly.entity_id
_entity_poly.type
_entity_poly.pdbx_seq_one_letter_code
_entity_poly.pdbx_strand_id
1 'polypeptide(L)'
;GSSLSGKSVNMVAGNDLAVVGSTVLADGNVRLAAGNNVTIESAQDTSSEAHSIRQKKSGLTGSSGGGVASVGYAKSSSDSQESTRSVTQVASSVGSTDGNLVISAGNQLTIAASDIGAGKDVTLVAKDIALVARQDTVESQSSQSSKSSGFSIGVTYDPGASYRSARDSTTKNMVDTGST
;
A
#
# COMPACT_ATOMS: atom_id res chain seq x y z
N GLY A 1 -8.95 6.52 14.06
CA GLY A 1 -8.28 6.66 15.36
C GLY A 1 -9.10 7.56 16.27
N SER A 2 -8.93 7.39 17.58
CA SER A 2 -9.59 8.21 18.62
C SER A 2 -8.55 9.08 19.33
N SER A 3 -8.91 10.28 19.75
CA SER A 3 -8.02 11.19 20.48
C SER A 3 -8.62 11.57 21.83
N LEU A 4 -7.83 11.43 22.89
CA LEU A 4 -8.15 11.82 24.26
C LEU A 4 -7.14 12.87 24.70
N SER A 5 -7.63 14.05 25.05
CA SER A 5 -6.77 15.11 25.57
C SER A 5 -7.36 15.84 26.77
N GLY A 6 -6.48 16.41 27.61
CA GLY A 6 -6.88 17.21 28.76
C GLY A 6 -5.71 17.69 29.59
N LYS A 7 -5.98 18.40 30.70
CA LYS A 7 -4.90 18.88 31.57
C LYS A 7 -4.21 17.76 32.36
N SER A 8 -4.90 16.66 32.61
CA SER A 8 -4.33 15.42 33.16
C SER A 8 -5.20 14.26 32.69
N VAL A 9 -4.57 13.13 32.37
CA VAL A 9 -5.27 11.92 31.92
C VAL A 9 -4.95 10.80 32.90
N ASN A 10 -5.98 10.15 33.44
CA ASN A 10 -5.82 9.01 34.32
C ASN A 10 -6.72 7.88 33.83
N MET A 11 -6.12 6.86 33.21
CA MET A 11 -6.81 5.69 32.69
C MET A 11 -6.46 4.48 33.55
N VAL A 12 -7.47 3.85 34.15
CA VAL A 12 -7.30 2.70 35.03
C VAL A 12 -8.24 1.59 34.58
N ALA A 13 -7.69 0.41 34.31
CA ALA A 13 -8.43 -0.79 33.97
C ALA A 13 -8.23 -1.87 35.05
N GLY A 14 -9.32 -2.57 35.40
CA GLY A 14 -9.25 -3.65 36.39
C GLY A 14 -8.44 -4.87 35.92
N ASN A 15 -8.43 -5.15 34.61
CA ASN A 15 -7.71 -6.28 34.02
C ASN A 15 -6.69 -5.80 32.99
N ASP A 16 -7.12 -5.46 31.77
CA ASP A 16 -6.21 -5.03 30.70
C ASP A 16 -6.57 -3.64 30.18
N LEU A 17 -5.56 -2.88 29.78
CA LEU A 17 -5.70 -1.57 29.15
C LEU A 17 -5.06 -1.62 27.76
N ALA A 18 -5.83 -1.34 26.72
CA ALA A 18 -5.34 -1.30 25.34
C ALA A 18 -5.54 0.08 24.73
N VAL A 19 -4.47 0.67 24.21
CA VAL A 19 -4.48 1.91 23.43
C VAL A 19 -4.07 1.54 22.01
N VAL A 20 -5.04 1.47 21.10
CA VAL A 20 -4.83 0.99 19.72
C VAL A 20 -5.23 2.05 18.71
N GLY A 21 -4.30 2.46 17.85
CA GLY A 21 -4.42 3.59 16.91
C GLY A 21 -5.07 4.83 17.50
N SER A 22 -4.68 5.17 18.73
CA SER A 22 -5.28 6.23 19.51
C SER A 22 -4.23 7.19 20.05
N THR A 23 -4.60 8.46 20.13
CA THR A 23 -3.75 9.53 20.66
C THR A 23 -4.21 9.90 22.07
N VAL A 24 -3.31 9.85 23.04
CA VAL A 24 -3.57 10.20 24.44
C VAL A 24 -2.55 11.24 24.85
N LEU A 25 -2.97 12.51 24.91
CA LEU A 25 -2.09 13.63 25.22
C LEU A 25 -2.59 14.40 26.43
N ALA A 26 -1.72 14.76 27.37
CA ALA A 26 -2.09 15.68 28.44
C ALA A 26 -1.07 16.80 28.64
N ASP A 27 -1.54 17.99 29.01
CA ASP A 27 -0.63 19.10 29.34
C ASP A 27 0.14 18.81 30.64
N GLY A 28 -0.56 18.30 31.65
CA GLY A 28 0.02 17.81 32.90
C GLY A 28 0.20 16.30 32.87
N ASN A 29 0.02 15.63 34.00
CA ASN A 29 0.40 14.22 34.12
C ASN A 29 -0.52 13.26 33.35
N VAL A 30 0.08 12.23 32.76
CA VAL A 30 -0.62 11.08 32.17
C VAL A 30 -0.32 9.85 33.02
N ARG A 31 -1.36 9.15 33.45
CA ARG A 31 -1.24 7.88 34.16
C ARG A 31 -2.10 6.81 33.49
N LEU A 32 -1.47 5.71 33.12
CA LEU A 32 -2.10 4.50 32.60
C LEU A 32 -1.85 3.36 33.59
N ALA A 33 -2.90 2.68 34.05
CA ALA A 33 -2.75 1.54 34.94
C ALA A 33 -3.69 0.40 34.56
N ALA A 34 -3.18 -0.83 34.58
CA ALA A 34 -3.98 -2.03 34.41
C ALA A 34 -3.61 -3.07 35.47
N GLY A 35 -4.60 -3.81 35.97
CA GLY A 35 -4.37 -4.89 36.94
C GLY A 35 -3.53 -6.04 36.39
N ASN A 36 -3.52 -6.23 35.06
CA ASN A 36 -2.84 -7.31 34.36
C ASN A 36 -1.95 -6.74 33.25
N ASN A 37 -2.45 -6.45 32.05
CA ASN A 37 -1.60 -6.02 30.93
C ASN A 37 -1.92 -4.61 30.43
N VAL A 38 -0.89 -3.88 30.00
CA VAL A 38 -1.04 -2.62 29.27
C VAL A 38 -0.46 -2.81 27.87
N THR A 39 -1.26 -2.54 26.84
CA THR A 39 -0.85 -2.63 25.44
C THR A 39 -1.04 -1.28 24.76
N ILE A 40 0.01 -0.75 24.15
CA ILE A 40 -0.02 0.45 23.32
C ILE A 40 0.47 0.04 21.93
N GLU A 41 -0.44 -0.03 20.95
CA GLU A 41 -0.11 -0.52 19.60
C GLU A 41 -0.70 0.38 18.51
N SER A 42 -0.09 0.43 17.33
CA SER A 42 -0.71 1.05 16.15
C SER A 42 -1.96 0.28 15.71
N ALA A 43 -3.04 0.96 15.33
CA ALA A 43 -4.14 0.30 14.65
C ALA A 43 -3.73 0.07 13.19
N GLN A 44 -3.93 -1.14 12.70
CA GLN A 44 -3.77 -1.46 11.28
C GLN A 44 -5.14 -1.43 10.61
N ASP A 45 -5.35 -0.46 9.71
CA ASP A 45 -6.51 -0.45 8.83
C ASP A 45 -6.11 -1.06 7.49
N THR A 46 -6.68 -2.20 7.14
CA THR A 46 -6.38 -2.90 5.88
C THR A 46 -7.46 -2.57 4.86
N SER A 47 -7.14 -1.68 3.92
CA SER A 47 -7.99 -1.44 2.76
C SER A 47 -7.52 -2.31 1.58
N SER A 48 -8.45 -3.05 0.98
CA SER A 48 -8.17 -3.90 -0.19
C SER A 48 -8.98 -3.40 -1.36
N GLU A 49 -8.29 -2.84 -2.36
CA GLU A 49 -8.91 -2.40 -3.61
C GLU A 49 -8.47 -3.33 -4.73
N ALA A 50 -9.43 -3.99 -5.38
CA ALA A 50 -9.17 -4.86 -6.52
C ALA A 50 -9.74 -4.21 -7.78
N HIS A 51 -8.88 -3.84 -8.72
CA HIS A 51 -9.25 -3.30 -10.02
C HIS A 51 -9.03 -4.35 -11.12
N SER A 52 -10.12 -4.84 -11.69
CA SER A 52 -10.10 -5.78 -12.82
C SER A 52 -10.47 -5.04 -14.11
N ILE A 53 -9.50 -4.80 -15.00
CA ILE A 53 -9.79 -4.29 -16.35
C ILE A 53 -9.68 -5.43 -17.34
N ARG A 54 -10.80 -5.75 -18.00
CA ARG A 54 -10.86 -6.70 -19.11
C ARG A 54 -11.16 -5.96 -20.41
N GLN A 55 -10.14 -5.83 -21.26
CA GLN A 55 -10.28 -5.25 -22.60
C GLN A 55 -10.30 -6.36 -23.64
N LYS A 56 -11.44 -6.54 -24.33
CA LYS A 56 -11.57 -7.49 -25.44
C LYS A 56 -11.80 -6.72 -26.73
N LYS A 57 -10.87 -6.82 -27.67
CA LYS A 57 -10.97 -6.24 -29.01
C LYS A 57 -11.04 -7.37 -30.02
N SER A 58 -12.09 -7.40 -30.84
CA SER A 58 -12.24 -8.33 -31.95
C SER A 58 -12.76 -7.61 -33.17
N GLY A 59 -12.13 -7.80 -34.32
CA GLY A 59 -12.58 -7.16 -35.55
C GLY A 59 -11.76 -7.54 -36.78
N LEU A 60 -12.29 -7.15 -37.93
CA LEU A 60 -11.59 -7.23 -39.20
C LEU A 60 -10.42 -6.22 -39.17
N THR A 61 -9.21 -6.72 -39.31
CA THR A 61 -8.00 -5.92 -39.42
C THR A 61 -7.57 -5.87 -40.87
N GLY A 62 -7.36 -4.66 -41.40
CA GLY A 62 -6.74 -4.43 -42.68
C GLY A 62 -5.48 -3.62 -42.50
N SER A 63 -4.40 -4.00 -43.17
CA SER A 63 -3.18 -3.20 -43.25
C SER A 63 -2.70 -3.15 -44.69
N SER A 64 -2.39 -1.97 -45.17
CA SER A 64 -1.77 -1.74 -46.47
C SER A 64 -0.51 -0.90 -46.26
N GLY A 65 0.62 -1.43 -46.68
CA GLY A 65 1.92 -0.78 -46.50
C GLY A 65 3.02 -1.60 -47.16
N GLY A 66 4.02 -0.93 -47.74
CA GLY A 66 5.17 -1.61 -48.31
C GLY A 66 4.87 -2.62 -49.42
N GLY A 67 3.95 -2.31 -50.33
CA GLY A 67 3.64 -3.20 -51.47
C GLY A 67 2.84 -4.46 -51.11
N VAL A 68 2.44 -4.61 -49.84
CA VAL A 68 1.57 -5.69 -49.37
C VAL A 68 0.28 -5.12 -48.82
N ALA A 69 -0.84 -5.73 -49.19
CA ALA A 69 -2.14 -5.47 -48.60
C ALA A 69 -2.61 -6.76 -47.93
N SER A 70 -2.94 -6.70 -46.65
CA SER A 70 -3.46 -7.85 -45.90
C SER A 70 -4.78 -7.53 -45.24
N VAL A 71 -5.68 -8.49 -45.31
CA VAL A 71 -6.96 -8.47 -44.60
C VAL A 71 -7.02 -9.71 -43.72
N GLY A 72 -7.48 -9.54 -42.51
CA GLY A 72 -7.53 -10.62 -41.54
C GLY A 72 -8.51 -10.33 -40.42
N TYR A 73 -8.71 -11.33 -39.58
CA TYR A 73 -9.49 -11.18 -38.36
C TYR A 73 -8.57 -11.39 -37.17
N ALA A 74 -8.57 -10.42 -36.25
CA ALA A 74 -7.78 -10.51 -35.04
C ALA A 74 -8.67 -10.32 -33.81
N LYS A 75 -8.40 -11.13 -32.79
CA LYS A 75 -8.97 -11.05 -31.45
C LYS A 75 -7.83 -10.88 -30.46
N SER A 76 -7.84 -9.77 -29.75
CA SER A 76 -6.95 -9.52 -28.62
C SER A 76 -7.77 -9.37 -27.35
N SER A 77 -7.35 -10.03 -26.29
CA SER A 77 -7.91 -9.92 -24.95
C SER A 77 -6.78 -9.56 -24.01
N SER A 78 -6.88 -8.41 -23.36
CA SER A 78 -6.02 -8.01 -22.25
C SER A 78 -6.82 -8.10 -20.95
N ASP A 79 -6.29 -8.84 -20.00
CA ASP A 79 -6.79 -8.96 -18.64
C ASP A 79 -5.72 -8.39 -17.72
N SER A 80 -6.01 -7.26 -17.07
CA SER A 80 -5.16 -6.71 -16.03
C SER A 80 -5.92 -6.75 -14.72
N GLN A 81 -5.37 -7.49 -13.77
CA GLN A 81 -5.85 -7.56 -12.41
C GLN A 81 -4.82 -6.87 -11.52
N GLU A 82 -5.17 -5.68 -11.08
CA GLU A 82 -4.43 -4.92 -10.09
C GLU A 82 -5.11 -5.14 -8.75
N SER A 83 -4.38 -5.67 -7.77
CA SER A 83 -4.85 -5.80 -6.40
C SER A 83 -3.94 -4.96 -5.52
N THR A 84 -4.42 -3.79 -5.14
CA THR A 84 -3.72 -2.88 -4.25
C THR A 84 -4.21 -3.15 -2.84
N ARG A 85 -3.36 -3.76 -2.01
CA ARG A 85 -3.62 -3.94 -0.59
C ARG A 85 -2.83 -2.87 0.17
N SER A 86 -3.53 -1.84 0.61
CA SER A 86 -2.95 -0.75 1.38
C SER A 86 -3.24 -0.99 2.86
N VAL A 87 -2.20 -1.27 3.64
CA VAL A 87 -2.28 -1.25 5.10
C VAL A 87 -1.93 0.16 5.56
N THR A 88 -2.91 0.90 6.07
CA THR A 88 -2.69 2.18 6.71
C THR A 88 -2.47 1.93 8.20
N GLN A 89 -1.25 2.16 8.68
CA GLN A 89 -0.99 2.16 10.13
C GLN A 89 -1.38 3.51 10.73
N VAL A 90 -2.30 3.47 11.68
CA VAL A 90 -2.59 4.60 12.57
C VAL A 90 -1.76 4.37 13.83
N ALA A 91 -0.62 5.06 13.95
CA ALA A 91 0.22 4.97 15.14
C ALA A 91 -0.56 5.39 16.40
N SER A 92 -0.29 4.75 17.53
CA SER A 92 -0.73 5.26 18.83
C SER A 92 0.33 6.21 19.39
N SER A 93 -0.10 7.29 20.01
CA SER A 93 0.80 8.25 20.65
C SER A 93 0.30 8.55 22.05
N VAL A 94 1.12 8.30 23.07
CA VAL A 94 0.74 8.50 24.47
C VAL A 94 1.78 9.39 25.14
N GLY A 95 1.37 10.58 25.59
CA GLY A 95 2.35 11.45 26.21
C GLY A 95 1.84 12.66 26.97
N SER A 96 2.78 13.26 27.68
CA SER A 96 2.57 14.46 28.48
C SER A 96 3.43 15.60 27.96
N THR A 97 2.89 16.82 27.90
CA THR A 97 3.61 18.01 27.39
C THR A 97 4.45 18.70 28.46
N ASP A 98 3.95 18.86 29.69
CA ASP A 98 4.65 19.52 30.81
C ASP A 98 4.64 18.65 32.10
N GLY A 99 4.10 17.44 32.05
CA GLY A 99 4.00 16.54 33.19
C GLY A 99 4.78 15.24 33.02
N ASN A 100 4.51 14.30 33.93
CA ASN A 100 5.07 12.96 33.92
C ASN A 100 4.14 11.98 33.21
N LEU A 101 4.71 10.99 32.53
CA LEU A 101 4.01 9.83 31.99
C LEU A 101 4.29 8.63 32.90
N VAL A 102 3.25 8.05 33.49
CA VAL A 102 3.37 6.85 34.34
C VAL A 102 2.52 5.74 33.76
N ILE A 103 3.15 4.63 33.37
CA ILE A 103 2.48 3.45 32.84
C ILE A 103 2.73 2.29 33.80
N SER A 104 1.66 1.68 34.31
CA SER A 104 1.72 0.62 35.31
C SER A 104 0.90 -0.60 34.86
N ALA A 105 1.57 -1.68 34.49
CA ALA A 105 0.96 -2.98 34.23
C ALA A 105 1.25 -3.93 35.40
N GLY A 106 0.25 -4.70 35.82
CA GLY A 106 0.46 -5.73 36.85
C GLY A 106 1.34 -6.90 36.37
N ASN A 107 1.40 -7.14 35.06
CA ASN A 107 2.11 -8.26 34.45
C ASN A 107 2.96 -7.81 33.26
N GLN A 108 2.38 -7.61 32.07
CA GLN A 108 3.12 -7.23 30.86
C GLN A 108 2.74 -5.82 30.37
N LEU A 109 3.75 -5.01 30.06
CA LEU A 109 3.60 -3.79 29.28
C LEU A 109 4.15 -4.03 27.86
N THR A 110 3.32 -3.84 26.85
CA THR A 110 3.68 -3.95 25.44
C THR A 110 3.53 -2.61 24.74
N ILE A 111 4.58 -2.16 24.06
CA ILE A 111 4.58 -0.94 23.23
C ILE A 111 5.00 -1.35 21.83
N ALA A 112 4.07 -1.28 20.88
CA ALA A 112 4.25 -1.76 19.52
C ALA A 112 3.99 -0.65 18.48
N ALA A 113 4.99 -0.26 17.69
CA ALA A 113 4.88 0.79 16.66
C ALA A 113 4.11 2.04 17.13
N SER A 114 4.44 2.50 18.34
CA SER A 114 3.74 3.58 19.03
C SER A 114 4.73 4.52 19.69
N ASP A 115 4.35 5.78 19.76
CA ASP A 115 5.17 6.83 20.37
C ASP A 115 4.77 7.06 21.83
N ILE A 116 5.76 7.09 22.72
CA ILE A 116 5.56 7.46 24.12
C ILE A 116 6.52 8.58 24.53
N GLY A 117 6.04 9.57 25.26
CA GLY A 117 6.86 10.70 25.69
C GLY A 117 6.28 11.49 26.84
N ALA A 118 7.14 12.17 27.60
CA ALA A 118 6.74 13.09 28.65
C ALA A 118 7.59 14.36 28.60
N GLY A 119 7.01 15.49 28.97
CA GLY A 119 7.73 16.75 29.13
C GLY A 119 8.72 16.74 30.29
N LYS A 120 8.48 15.87 31.27
CA LYS A 120 9.36 15.64 32.42
C LYS A 120 9.87 14.19 32.41
N ASP A 121 9.25 13.31 33.18
CA ASP A 121 9.71 11.94 33.36
C ASP A 121 8.76 10.90 32.74
N VAL A 122 9.33 9.84 32.16
CA VAL A 122 8.60 8.65 31.73
C VAL A 122 8.93 7.51 32.70
N THR A 123 7.91 7.00 33.38
CA THR A 123 8.00 5.86 34.30
C THR A 123 7.18 4.68 33.78
N LEU A 124 7.84 3.54 33.59
CA LEU A 124 7.23 2.31 33.11
C LEU A 124 7.38 1.25 34.19
N VAL A 125 6.27 0.72 34.69
CA VAL A 125 6.24 -0.30 35.75
C VAL A 125 5.48 -1.50 35.21
N ALA A 126 6.16 -2.63 35.07
CA ALA A 126 5.58 -3.92 34.72
C ALA A 126 6.50 -5.03 35.22
N LYS A 127 6.02 -6.28 35.26
CA LYS A 127 6.93 -7.41 35.45
C LYS A 127 7.78 -7.62 34.21
N ASP A 128 7.16 -7.50 33.03
CA ASP A 128 7.81 -7.64 31.74
C ASP A 128 7.45 -6.47 30.82
N ILE A 129 8.46 -5.93 30.12
CA ILE A 129 8.29 -4.82 29.17
C ILE A 129 8.73 -5.29 27.78
N ALA A 130 7.81 -5.29 26.84
CA ALA A 130 8.04 -5.62 25.44
C ALA A 130 7.96 -4.34 24.59
N LEU A 131 9.06 -3.98 23.93
CA LEU A 131 9.13 -2.86 22.98
C LEU A 131 9.31 -3.45 21.58
N VAL A 132 8.29 -3.29 20.74
CA VAL A 132 8.20 -3.90 19.42
C VAL A 132 8.12 -2.81 18.37
N ALA A 133 9.16 -2.65 17.55
CA ALA A 133 9.03 -1.83 16.34
C ALA A 133 8.35 -2.68 15.25
N ARG A 134 7.18 -2.27 14.76
CA ARG A 134 6.59 -2.85 13.53
C ARG A 134 6.96 -1.97 12.34
N GLN A 135 7.37 -2.60 11.25
CA GLN A 135 7.68 -1.93 9.98
C GLN A 135 6.44 -2.03 9.07
N ASP A 136 6.02 -0.91 8.47
CA ASP A 136 4.97 -0.91 7.45
C ASP A 136 5.31 -1.84 6.29
N THR A 137 4.36 -2.70 5.90
CA THR A 137 4.48 -3.57 4.73
C THR A 137 3.46 -3.15 3.69
N VAL A 138 3.92 -2.54 2.60
CA VAL A 138 3.09 -2.26 1.41
C VAL A 138 3.32 -3.41 0.43
N GLU A 139 2.28 -4.22 0.19
CA GLU A 139 2.35 -5.33 -0.77
C GLU A 139 1.49 -5.00 -2.00
N SER A 140 2.14 -4.65 -3.11
CA SER A 140 1.48 -4.40 -4.40
C SER A 140 1.61 -5.61 -5.30
N GLN A 141 0.51 -6.31 -5.58
CA GLN A 141 0.47 -7.42 -6.54
C GLN A 141 -0.23 -6.96 -7.82
N SER A 142 0.53 -6.86 -8.91
CA SER A 142 0.02 -6.50 -10.24
C SER A 142 0.18 -7.68 -11.18
N SER A 143 -0.91 -8.15 -11.77
CA SER A 143 -0.91 -9.28 -12.71
C SER A 143 -1.52 -8.86 -14.04
N GLN A 144 -0.72 -8.93 -15.11
CA GLN A 144 -1.14 -8.61 -16.47
C GLN A 144 -1.03 -9.84 -17.36
N SER A 145 -2.15 -10.25 -17.95
CA SER A 145 -2.23 -11.36 -18.90
C SER A 145 -2.81 -10.87 -20.22
N SER A 146 -2.00 -10.91 -21.29
CA SER A 146 -2.42 -10.56 -22.65
C SER A 146 -2.49 -11.78 -23.55
N LYS A 147 -3.63 -11.99 -24.20
CA LYS A 147 -3.86 -13.10 -25.14
C LYS A 147 -4.31 -12.56 -26.48
N SER A 148 -3.50 -12.76 -27.53
CA SER A 148 -3.83 -12.36 -28.90
C SER A 148 -3.92 -13.59 -29.80
N SER A 149 -4.89 -13.61 -30.71
CA SER A 149 -5.11 -14.67 -31.70
C SER A 149 -5.75 -14.09 -32.95
N GLY A 150 -5.23 -14.42 -34.12
CA GLY A 150 -5.77 -13.91 -35.39
C GLY A 150 -5.23 -14.66 -36.60
N PHE A 151 -5.91 -14.50 -37.73
CA PHE A 151 -5.52 -15.05 -39.02
C PHE A 151 -5.67 -13.97 -40.09
N SER A 152 -4.66 -13.78 -40.93
CA SER A 152 -4.63 -12.77 -41.98
C SER A 152 -4.10 -13.33 -43.29
N ILE A 153 -4.74 -12.93 -44.39
CA ILE A 153 -4.33 -13.26 -45.75
C ILE A 153 -3.80 -11.99 -46.40
N GLY A 154 -2.57 -12.04 -46.93
CA GLY A 154 -1.90 -10.93 -47.59
C GLY A 154 -1.68 -11.20 -49.07
N VAL A 155 -1.85 -10.16 -49.88
CA VAL A 155 -1.50 -10.16 -51.31
C VAL A 155 -0.39 -9.13 -51.53
N THR A 156 0.70 -9.56 -52.17
CA THR A 156 1.81 -8.69 -52.56
C THR A 156 1.56 -8.19 -53.96
N TYR A 157 1.43 -6.88 -54.14
CA TYR A 157 1.20 -6.26 -55.44
C TYR A 157 2.43 -5.49 -55.96
N ASP A 158 3.40 -5.18 -55.08
CA ASP A 158 4.69 -4.59 -55.47
C ASP A 158 5.85 -5.26 -54.69
N PRO A 159 6.60 -6.20 -55.34
CA PRO A 159 7.72 -6.88 -54.71
C PRO A 159 8.96 -5.98 -54.51
N GLY A 160 9.05 -4.83 -55.19
CA GLY A 160 10.16 -3.88 -55.02
C GLY A 160 9.95 -2.94 -53.83
N ALA A 161 8.70 -2.59 -53.52
CA ALA A 161 8.34 -1.82 -52.34
C ALA A 161 8.43 -2.63 -51.04
N SER A 162 8.12 -3.93 -51.07
CA SER A 162 8.18 -4.81 -49.90
C SER A 162 9.60 -5.04 -49.37
N TYR A 163 10.60 -5.07 -50.26
CA TYR A 163 12.00 -5.15 -49.87
C TYR A 163 12.49 -3.88 -49.15
N ARG A 164 11.98 -2.70 -49.52
CA ARG A 164 12.33 -1.42 -48.89
C ARG A 164 11.66 -1.23 -47.52
N SER A 165 10.41 -1.64 -47.37
CA SER A 165 9.65 -1.49 -46.11
C SER A 165 10.11 -2.41 -44.98
N ALA A 166 10.81 -3.51 -45.29
CA ALA A 166 11.47 -4.36 -44.28
C ALA A 166 12.65 -3.65 -43.59
N ARG A 167 13.34 -2.71 -44.26
CA ARG A 167 14.42 -1.92 -43.63
C ARG A 167 13.89 -0.78 -42.75
N ASP A 168 12.69 -0.27 -43.00
CA ASP A 168 12.14 0.91 -42.32
C ASP A 168 11.29 0.55 -41.07
N SER A 169 10.72 -0.65 -41.01
CA SER A 169 9.86 -1.06 -39.88
C SER A 169 10.61 -1.31 -38.56
N THR A 170 11.94 -1.28 -38.55
CA THR A 170 12.77 -1.43 -37.33
C THR A 170 12.98 -0.10 -36.60
N THR A 171 12.80 1.06 -37.25
CA THR A 171 13.09 2.37 -36.63
C THR A 171 11.88 3.03 -35.97
N LYS A 172 10.65 2.53 -36.18
CA LYS A 172 9.41 3.15 -35.68
C LYS A 172 8.89 2.63 -34.34
N ASN A 173 9.64 1.74 -33.68
CA ASN A 173 9.39 1.33 -32.29
C ASN A 173 10.50 1.81 -31.33
N MET A 174 11.41 2.68 -31.79
CA MET A 174 12.26 3.43 -30.88
C MET A 174 11.38 4.45 -30.16
N VAL A 175 11.18 4.17 -28.87
CA VAL A 175 10.74 5.11 -27.85
C VAL A 175 11.55 6.39 -28.04
N ASP A 176 10.89 7.52 -28.32
CA ASP A 176 11.53 8.83 -28.15
C ASP A 176 11.72 9.03 -26.64
N THR A 177 12.84 8.51 -26.14
CA THR A 177 13.38 8.78 -24.80
C THR A 177 14.57 9.71 -24.95
N GLY A 178 14.35 10.85 -25.63
CA GLY A 178 15.28 11.98 -25.64
C GLY A 178 14.79 13.10 -24.74
N SER A 179 14.87 12.91 -23.42
CA SER A 179 14.90 14.04 -22.49
C SER A 179 16.29 14.67 -22.55
N THR A 180 16.33 15.96 -22.90
CA THR A 180 17.31 17.01 -22.53
C THR A 180 18.80 16.67 -22.50
#